data_AF-A0A8S2RU71-F1
#
_entry.id   AF-A0A8S2RU71-F1
#
_cell.length_a   1.000
_cell.length_b   1.000
_cell.length_c   1.000
_cell.angle_alpha   90.00
_cell.angle_beta   90.00
_cell.angle_gamma   90.00
#
_symmetry.space_group_name_H-M   'P 1'
#
loop_
_entity.id
_entity.type
_entity.pdbx_description
1 polymer ?
#
loop_
_entity_poly.entity_id
_entity_poly.type
_entity_poly.pdbx_seq_one_letter_code
_entity_poly.pdbx_strand_id
1 'polypeptide(L)' 'VVESDDDPELLFSIPFNGAVKITGLCVIGENGPSHPNTVKLWSNLPELRFENARGKGHQEISLTYDPSGTL' A
#
# COMPACT_ATOMS: atom_id res chain seq x y z
N VAL A 1 1.78 15.81 -2.92
CA VAL A 1 2.53 15.02 -3.93
C VAL A 1 3.28 13.95 -3.17
N VAL A 2 3.11 12.68 -3.54
CA VAL A 2 3.90 11.57 -2.99
C VAL A 2 4.88 11.22 -4.10
N GLU A 3 6.12 11.69 -3.96
CA GLU A 3 7.22 11.34 -4.84
C GLU A 3 8.11 10.33 -4.10
N SER A 4 8.38 9.19 -4.72
CA SER A 4 9.40 8.25 -4.26
C SER A 4 10.76 8.89 -4.53
N ASP A 5 11.32 9.58 -3.53
CA ASP A 5 12.52 10.39 -3.70
C ASP A 5 13.82 9.56 -3.79
N ASP A 6 13.80 8.25 -3.48
CA ASP A 6 14.99 7.37 -3.63
C ASP A 6 14.70 5.85 -3.57
N ASP A 7 13.65 5.39 -2.88
CA ASP A 7 13.39 3.95 -2.66
C ASP A 7 12.10 3.41 -3.32
N PRO A 8 12.14 2.17 -3.86
CA PRO A 8 10.96 1.50 -4.43
C PRO A 8 9.99 0.95 -3.38
N GLU A 9 10.38 0.94 -2.09
CA GLU A 9 9.54 0.51 -0.97
C GLU A 9 8.89 1.73 -0.29
N LEU A 10 7.56 1.84 -0.33
CA LEU A 10 6.79 2.87 0.38
C LEU A 10 5.96 2.27 1.52
N LEU A 11 5.95 2.94 2.67
CA LEU A 11 5.20 2.52 3.85
C LEU A 11 4.19 3.60 4.25
N PHE A 12 2.90 3.24 4.19
CA PHE A 12 1.81 4.12 4.62
C PHE A 12 1.23 3.63 5.94
N SER A 13 1.22 4.50 6.95
CA SER A 13 0.55 4.24 8.23
C SER A 13 -0.70 5.09 8.33
N ILE A 14 -1.87 4.44 8.33
CA ILE A 14 -3.16 5.12 8.46
C ILE A 14 -3.76 4.77 9.82
N PRO A 15 -3.73 5.69 10.80
CA PRO A 15 -4.39 5.48 12.07
C PRO A 15 -5.91 5.54 11.88
N PHE A 16 -6.61 4.50 12.30
CA PHE A 16 -8.07 4.51 12.35
C PHE A 16 -8.54 4.89 13.75
N ASN A 17 -9.45 5.86 13.85
CA ASN A 17 -10.04 6.30 15.12
C ASN A 17 -11.07 5.30 15.70
N GLY A 18 -11.25 4.15 15.08
CA GLY A 18 -12.17 3.11 15.51
C GLY A 18 -11.91 1.77 14.83
N ALA A 19 -12.60 0.72 15.27
CA ALA A 19 -12.51 -0.59 14.65
C ALA A 19 -13.17 -0.55 13.26
N VAL A 20 -12.35 -0.56 12.22
CA VAL A 20 -12.80 -0.62 10.83
C VAL A 20 -12.42 -1.95 10.21
N LYS A 21 -13.27 -2.45 9.31
CA LYS A 21 -12.94 -3.59 8.46
C LYS A 21 -12.71 -3.07 7.06
N ILE A 22 -11.48 -3.22 6.55
CA ILE A 22 -11.19 -2.87 5.17
C ILE A 22 -11.82 -3.91 4.25
N THR A 23 -12.70 -3.47 3.35
CA THR A 23 -13.37 -4.32 2.35
C THR A 23 -12.67 -4.28 1.01
N GLY A 24 -11.88 -3.24 0.72
CA GLY A 24 -11.10 -3.09 -0.49
C GLY A 24 -10.11 -1.93 -0.38
N LEU A 25 -9.09 -1.97 -1.24
CA LEU A 25 -8.08 -0.93 -1.38
C LEU A 25 -7.96 -0.62 -2.88
N CYS A 26 -8.04 0.66 -3.25
CA CYS A 26 -7.75 1.13 -4.60
C CYS A 26 -6.55 2.07 -4.53
N VAL A 27 -5.51 1.77 -5.30
CA VAL A 27 -4.30 2.61 -5.40
C VAL A 27 -4.26 3.15 -6.83
N ILE A 28 -4.38 4.46 -6.98
CA ILE A 28 -4.32 5.15 -8.27
C ILE A 28 -3.08 6.03 -8.25
N GLY A 29 -2.20 5.81 -9.23
CA GLY A 29 -0.99 6.61 -9.43
C GLY A 29 -1.11 7.48 -10.68
N GLU A 30 -0.20 8.44 -10.83
CA GLU A 30 0.00 9.16 -12.09
C GLU A 30 0.46 8.17 -13.19
N ASN A 31 0.12 8.45 -14.45
CA ASN A 31 0.47 7.65 -15.62
C ASN A 31 1.98 7.74 -15.91
N GLY A 32 2.77 7.11 -15.04
CA GLY A 32 4.22 7.04 -15.10
C GLY A 32 4.70 5.58 -15.01
N PRO A 33 5.95 5.31 -15.40
CA PRO A 33 6.52 3.96 -15.36
C PRO A 33 6.67 3.40 -13.94
N SER A 34 6.62 4.26 -12.92
CA SER A 34 6.74 3.87 -11.51
C SER A 34 5.36 3.61 -10.90
N HIS A 35 4.95 2.34 -10.90
CA HIS A 35 3.70 1.91 -10.28
C HIS A 35 3.98 0.83 -9.23
N PRO A 36 3.27 0.85 -8.08
CA PRO A 36 3.37 -0.22 -7.11
C PRO A 36 2.74 -1.49 -7.71
N ASN A 37 3.51 -2.56 -7.84
CA ASN A 37 3.04 -3.85 -8.36
C ASN A 37 2.40 -4.73 -7.26
N THR A 38 2.83 -4.54 -6.01
CA THR A 38 2.41 -5.35 -4.88
C THR A 38 2.17 -4.45 -3.68
N VAL A 39 1.02 -4.62 -3.03
CA VAL A 39 0.73 -4.00 -1.73
C VAL A 39 0.57 -5.09 -0.70
N LYS A 40 1.26 -4.91 0.42
CA LYS A 40 1.10 -5.74 1.59
C LYS A 40 0.35 -4.94 2.65
N LEU A 41 -0.65 -5.55 3.28
CA LEU A 41 -1.41 -4.94 4.36
C LEU A 41 -1.03 -5.58 5.70
N TRP A 42 -0.89 -4.70 6.69
CA TRP A 42 -0.79 -5.06 8.09
C TRP A 42 -1.85 -4.31 8.88
N SER A 43 -2.53 -5.02 9.77
CA SER A 43 -3.54 -4.45 10.66
C SER A 43 -3.13 -4.71 12.11
N ASN A 44 -3.68 -3.90 13.04
CA ASN A 44 -3.46 -4.03 14.48
C ASN A 44 -1.99 -3.92 14.92
N LEU A 45 -1.18 -3.14 14.20
CA LEU A 45 0.19 -2.82 14.60
C LEU A 45 0.29 -1.35 15.04
N PRO A 46 0.95 -1.06 16.17
CA PRO A 46 1.15 0.32 16.63
C PRO A 46 2.09 1.10 15.70
N GLU A 47 3.07 0.42 15.12
CA GLU A 47 3.96 0.95 14.08
C GLU A 47 4.37 -0.20 13.15
N LEU A 48 4.44 0.08 11.85
CA LEU A 48 5.04 -0.81 10.87
C LEU A 48 6.36 -0.17 10.42
N ARG A 49 7.45 -0.94 10.51
CA ARG A 49 8.77 -0.57 9.99
C ARG A 49 9.09 -1.42 8.78
N PHE A 50 9.96 -0.92 7.90
CA PHE A 50 10.41 -1.66 6.71
C PHE A 50 10.99 -3.05 7.05
N GLU A 51 11.70 -3.18 8.17
CA GLU A 51 12.23 -4.46 8.65
C GLU A 51 11.14 -5.51 8.89
N ASN A 52 10.00 -5.10 9.46
CA ASN A 52 8.84 -5.95 9.68
C ASN A 52 7.99 -6.11 8.40
N ALA A 53 7.97 -5.08 7.54
CA ALA A 53 7.22 -5.07 6.28
C ALA A 53 7.81 -6.03 5.23
N ARG A 54 9.10 -6.38 5.35
CA ARG A 54 9.74 -7.41 4.52
C ARG A 54 9.24 -8.82 4.81
N GLY A 55 8.61 -9.03 5.97
CA GLY A 55 8.00 -10.30 6.36
C GLY A 55 6.72 -10.64 5.59
N LYS A 56 6.05 -11.68 6.07
CA LYS A 56 4.74 -12.10 5.56
C LYS A 56 3.68 -11.09 5.98
N GLY A 57 3.07 -10.42 5.00
CA GLY A 57 1.92 -9.53 5.23
C GLY A 57 0.71 -10.33 5.71
N HIS A 58 -0.22 -9.68 6.40
CA HIS A 58 -1.51 -10.33 6.70
C HIS A 58 -2.29 -10.59 5.40
N GLN A 59 -2.13 -9.69 4.44
CA GLN A 59 -2.71 -9.81 3.11
C GLN A 59 -1.72 -9.24 2.10
N GLU A 60 -1.48 -9.97 1.02
CA GLU A 60 -0.67 -9.52 -0.12
C GLU A 60 -1.60 -9.42 -1.32
N ILE A 61 -1.64 -8.23 -1.91
CA ILE A 61 -2.49 -7.91 -3.05
C ILE A 61 -1.56 -7.51 -4.18
N SER A 62 -1.56 -8.28 -5.24
CA SER A 62 -0.95 -7.86 -6.50
C SER A 62 -1.86 -6.81 -7.13
N LEU A 63 -1.34 -5.60 -7.26
CA LEU A 63 -2.06 -4.53 -7.95
C LEU A 63 -1.97 -4.79 -9.45
N THR A 64 -3.10 -4.60 -10.12
CA THR A 64 -3.12 -4.58 -11.59
C THR A 64 -2.94 -3.13 -12.03
N TYR A 65 -2.09 -2.91 -13.03
CA TYR A 65 -1.91 -1.59 -13.62
C TYR A 65 -3.23 -1.14 -14.26
N ASP A 66 -3.94 -0.23 -13.58
CA ASP A 66 -5.18 0.34 -14.05
C ASP A 66 -5.10 1.89 -14.01
N PRO A 67 -4.57 2.52 -15.06
CA PRO A 67 -4.39 3.98 -15.11
C PRO A 67 -5.70 4.76 -15.25
N SER A 68 -6.84 4.07 -15.43
CA SER A 68 -8.15 4.67 -15.68
C SER A 68 -9.16 4.46 -14.54
N GLY A 69 -8.80 3.73 -13.48
CA GLY A 69 -9.70 3.44 -12.34
C GLY A 69 -11.03 2.80 -12.74
N THR A 70 -11.05 2.00 -13.80
CA THR A 70 -12.28 1.46 -14.43
C THR A 70 -12.56 0.00 -14.03
N LEU A 71 -11.69 -0.58 -13.20
CA LEU A 71 -11.78 -1.97 -12.72
C LEU A 71 -12.56 -2.10 -11.40
#